data_AF-A0A976P229-F1
#
_entry.id   AF-A0A976P229-F1
#
_cell.length_a   1.000
_cell.length_b   1.000
_cell.length_c   1.000
_cell.angle_alpha   90.00
_cell.angle_beta   90.00
_cell.angle_gamma   90.00
#
_symmetry.space_group_name_H-M   'P 1'
#
loop_
_entity.id
_entity.type
_entity.pdbx_description
1 polymer ?
#
loop_
_entity_poly.entity_id
_entity_poly.type
_entity_poly.pdbx_seq_one_letter_code
_entity_poly.pdbx_strand_id
1 'polypeptide(L)' 'MKQQVHEYIIIGSGASGSVIAHELTKAGADVLMLEAGKRFSAATFPDNELDANAQLMWNGGMDASADASTLF' A
#
# COMPACT_ATOMS: atom_id res chain seq x y z
N MET A 1 9.66 22.35 15.08
CA MET A 1 9.46 20.91 14.77
C MET A 1 10.82 20.31 14.45
N LYS A 2 11.15 19.12 14.97
CA LYS A 2 12.42 18.46 14.68
C LYS A 2 12.23 17.60 13.43
N GLN A 3 13.11 17.72 12.44
CA GLN A 3 13.05 16.84 11.27
C GLN A 3 13.45 15.42 11.69
N GLN A 4 12.68 14.44 11.24
CA GLN A 4 12.96 13.03 11.43
C GLN A 4 13.47 12.48 10.09
N VAL A 5 14.64 11.85 10.10
CA VAL A 5 15.32 11.32 8.92
C VAL A 5 15.29 9.80 9.04
N HIS A 6 14.88 9.12 7.97
CA HIS A 6 14.86 7.67 7.84
C HIS A 6 15.75 7.26 6.66
N GLU A 7 16.34 6.07 6.72
CA GLU A 7 17.18 5.55 5.62
C GLU A 7 16.34 5.23 4.38
N TYR A 8 15.13 4.71 4.60
CA TYR A 8 14.18 4.40 3.54
C TYR A 8 12.80 4.95 3.88
N ILE A 9 12.12 5.47 2.85
CA ILE A 9 10.71 5.86 2.92
C ILE A 9 9.97 5.09 1.83
N ILE A 10 9.00 4.27 2.23
CA ILE A 10 8.15 3.49 1.34
C ILE A 10 6.77 4.16 1.30
N ILE A 11 6.32 4.51 0.09
CA ILE A 11 4.99 5.08 -0.14
C ILE A 11 4.10 4.01 -0.76
N GLY A 12 3.12 3.54 0.02
CA GLY A 12 2.21 2.44 -0.30
C GLY A 12 2.60 1.15 0.41
N SER A 13 1.67 0.56 1.19
CA SER A 13 1.82 -0.75 1.84
C SER A 13 1.18 -1.90 1.03
N GLY A 14 1.02 -1.71 -0.28
CA GLY A 14 0.53 -2.75 -1.19
C GLY A 14 1.48 -3.95 -1.31
N ALA A 15 1.20 -4.82 -2.28
CA ALA A 15 1.89 -6.10 -2.44
C ALA A 15 3.42 -5.99 -2.46
N SER A 16 3.98 -5.01 -3.18
CA SER A 16 5.41 -4.77 -3.25
C SER A 16 5.97 -4.06 -2.01
N GLY A 17 5.31 -2.98 -1.58
CA GLY A 17 5.76 -2.14 -0.47
C GLY A 17 5.90 -2.92 0.84
N SER A 18 4.93 -3.79 1.15
CA SER A 18 4.97 -4.64 2.34
C SER A 18 6.12 -5.67 2.31
N VAL A 19 6.41 -6.26 1.15
CA VAL A 19 7.52 -7.23 1.00
C VAL A 19 8.87 -6.52 1.13
N ILE A 20 9.03 -5.36 0.48
CA ILE A 20 10.26 -4.56 0.57
C ILE A 20 10.50 -4.10 2.02
N ALA A 21 9.46 -3.59 2.68
CA ALA A 21 9.54 -3.17 4.08
C ALA A 21 9.95 -4.35 4.99
N HIS A 22 9.38 -5.54 4.76
CA HIS A 22 9.73 -6.73 5.52
C HIS A 22 11.23 -7.06 5.40
N GLU A 23 11.78 -7.12 4.19
CA GLU A 23 13.19 -7.48 3.99
C GLU A 23 14.15 -6.39 4.52
N LEU A 24 13.85 -5.10 4.30
CA LEU A 24 14.68 -4.00 4.80
C LEU A 24 14.70 -3.94 6.32
N THR A 25 13.55 -4.03 6.97
CA THR A 25 13.47 -4.01 8.44
C THR A 25 14.10 -5.23 9.06
N LYS A 26 13.96 -6.42 8.44
CA LYS A 26 14.65 -7.65 8.85
C LYS A 26 16.17 -7.55 8.73
N ALA A 27 16.68 -6.77 7.78
CA ALA A 27 18.10 -6.45 7.66
C ALA A 27 18.59 -5.38 8.65
N GLY A 28 17.68 -4.80 9.45
CA GLY A 28 18.01 -3.81 10.50
C GLY A 28 17.94 -2.35 10.06
N ALA A 29 17.42 -2.05 8.87
CA ALA A 29 17.28 -0.68 8.37
C ALA A 29 16.15 0.09 9.06
N ASP A 30 16.32 1.41 9.19
CA ASP A 30 15.25 2.34 9.62
C ASP A 30 14.35 2.70 8.43
N VAL A 31 13.08 2.29 8.52
CA VAL A 31 12.10 2.40 7.44
C VAL A 31 10.85 3.11 7.92
N LEU A 32 10.49 4.19 7.24
CA LEU A 32 9.17 4.80 7.33
C LEU A 32 8.28 4.28 6.21
N MET A 33 7.10 3.75 6.53
CA MET A 33 6.10 3.36 5.55
C MET A 33 4.85 4.22 5.70
N LEU A 34 4.35 4.76 4.59
CA LEU A 34 3.15 5.58 4.53
C LEU A 34 2.14 4.92 3.60
N GLU A 35 0.90 4.76 4.05
CA GLU A 35 -0.21 4.24 3.27
C GLU A 35 -1.38 5.23 3.34
N ALA A 36 -2.03 5.49 2.22
CA ALA A 36 -3.16 6.40 2.13
C ALA A 36 -4.46 5.75 2.66
N GLY A 37 -4.59 4.43 2.49
CA GLY A 37 -5.71 3.64 2.98
C GLY A 37 -5.72 3.45 4.50
N LYS A 38 -6.82 2.87 4.99
CA LYS A 38 -6.94 2.50 6.41
C LYS A 38 -6.10 1.26 6.73
N ARG A 39 -5.70 1.11 7.99
CA ARG A 39 -5.02 -0.10 8.46
C ARG A 39 -5.99 -1.28 8.55
N PHE A 40 -5.59 -2.41 7.99
CA PHE A 40 -6.31 -3.68 8.12
C PHE A 40 -5.55 -4.66 9.01
N SER A 41 -6.30 -5.51 9.69
CA SER A 41 -5.81 -6.71 10.39
C SER A 41 -6.40 -7.94 9.73
N ALA A 42 -5.89 -9.13 10.04
CA ALA A 42 -6.46 -10.38 9.53
C ALA A 42 -7.98 -10.51 9.81
N ALA A 43 -8.45 -9.97 10.95
CA ALA A 43 -9.87 -10.01 11.31
C ALA A 43 -10.75 -8.97 10.60
N THR A 44 -10.14 -7.94 10.00
CA THR A 44 -10.88 -6.86 9.33
C THR A 44 -10.62 -6.81 7.83
N PHE A 45 -9.80 -7.72 7.30
CA PHE A 45 -9.48 -7.80 5.88
C PHE A 45 -10.73 -8.26 5.11
N PRO A 46 -11.08 -7.61 3.98
CA PRO A 46 -12.22 -8.02 3.15
C PRO A 46 -12.13 -9.48 2.72
N ASP A 47 -13.25 -10.21 2.80
CA ASP A 47 -13.35 -11.62 2.44
C ASP A 47 -14.03 -11.86 1.08
N ASN A 48 -14.39 -10.77 0.39
CA ASN A 48 -15.01 -10.79 -0.92
C ASN A 48 -14.40 -9.71 -1.84
N GLU A 49 -14.46 -9.98 -3.14
CA GLU A 49 -13.83 -9.15 -4.18
C GLU A 49 -14.40 -7.74 -4.28
N LEU A 50 -15.69 -7.57 -4.01
CA LEU A 50 -16.33 -6.25 -4.09
C LEU A 50 -15.76 -5.33 -3.01
N ASP A 51 -15.73 -5.80 -1.77
CA ASP A 51 -15.18 -5.06 -0.64
C ASP A 51 -13.66 -4.90 -0.75
N ALA A 52 -12.95 -5.90 -1.26
CA ALA A 52 -11.52 -5.82 -1.50
C ALA A 52 -11.18 -4.71 -2.49
N ASN A 53 -11.85 -4.69 -3.65
CA ASN A 53 -11.64 -3.63 -4.65
C ASN A 53 -12.00 -2.26 -4.08
N ALA A 54 -13.19 -2.11 -3.50
CA ALA A 54 -13.66 -0.82 -2.99
C ALA A 54 -12.82 -0.24 -1.85
N GLN A 55 -12.19 -1.09 -1.02
CA GLN A 55 -11.49 -0.65 0.18
C GLN A 55 -9.96 -0.71 0.11
N LEU A 56 -9.39 -1.52 -0.78
CA LEU A 56 -7.94 -1.74 -0.87
C LEU A 56 -7.32 -1.15 -2.14
N MET A 57 -8.05 -1.16 -3.25
CA MET A 57 -7.51 -0.70 -4.54
C MET A 57 -7.72 0.80 -4.71
N TRP A 58 -6.73 1.44 -5.33
CA TRP A 58 -6.88 2.82 -5.76
C TRP A 58 -8.05 2.93 -6.74
N ASN A 59 -8.90 3.94 -6.59
CA ASN A 59 -10.12 4.12 -7.39
C ASN A 59 -11.06 2.90 -7.47
N GLY A 60 -10.97 1.95 -6.54
CA GLY A 60 -11.78 0.73 -6.59
C GLY A 60 -11.30 -0.31 -7.62
N GLY A 61 -10.06 -0.22 -8.11
CA GLY A 61 -9.51 -1.15 -9.10
C GLY A 61 -10.13 -0.97 -10.49
N MET A 62 -10.50 0.27 -10.81
CA MET A 62 -11.03 0.66 -12.12
C MET A 62 -10.19 1.82 -12.65
N ASP A 63 -8.94 1.53 -12.97
CA ASP A 63 -8.02 2.52 -13.49
C ASP A 63 -8.02 2.44 -15.02
N ALA A 64 -8.46 3.53 -15.65
CA ALA A 64 -8.48 3.62 -17.10
C ALA A 64 -7.07 3.90 -17.65
N SER A 65 -6.77 3.36 -18.83
CA SER A 65 -5.64 3.83 -19.63
C SER A 65 -5.80 5.33 -19.92
N ALA A 66 -4.70 6.01 -20.23
CA ALA A 66 -4.72 7.46 -20.48
C ALA A 66 -5.69 7.87 -21.61
N ASP A 67 -5.98 6.97 -22.55
CA ASP A 67 -6.92 7.16 -23.65
C ASP A 67 -8.30 6.53 -23.40
N ALA A 68 -8.53 5.99 -22.21
CA ALA A 68 -9.75 5.30 -21.76
C ALA A 68 -10.19 4.12 -22.65
N SER A 69 -9.31 3.60 -23.49
CA SER A 69 -9.62 2.43 -24.33
C SER A 69 -9.65 1.12 -23.55
N THR A 70 -8.96 1.07 -22.39
CA THR A 70 -8.84 -0.12 -21.54
C THR A 70 -9.05 0.25 -20.07
N LEU A 71 -9.65 -0.67 -19.32
CA LEU A 71 -9.80 -0.60 -17.87
C LEU A 71 -8.97 -1.74 -17.24
N PHE A 72 -8.23 -1.41 -16.19
CA PHE A 72 -7.45 -2.35 -15.39
C PHE A 72 -7.90 -2.33 -13.93
#